data_AF-A0A845ZGJ5-F1
#
_entry.id   AF-A0A845ZGJ5-F1
#
_cell.length_a   1.000
_cell.length_b   1.000
_cell.length_c   1.000
_cell.angle_alpha   90.00
_cell.angle_beta   90.00
_cell.angle_gamma   90.00
#
_symmetry.space_group_name_H-M   'P 1'
#
loop_
_entity.id
_entity.type
_entity.pdbx_description
1 polymer ?
#
loop_
_entity_poly.entity_id
_entity_poly.type
_entity_poly.pdbx_seq_one_letter_code
_entity_poly.pdbx_strand_id
1 'polypeptide(L)'
;MSSQNFRKPEFSRELRLGLVVYGGVSLAIYMNGVCREFYNAVRGRGIYKLVKALTDSDIVVDILSGTSAGGINGVLLSYALTNSSQDEVIDFENFAQIWRENGNIRKLMHQPSLSQGKNDGESILDGKGYYQDALAKAFEQGQINKKKAPSDEWVSSFNELDLFVTGTDVIGRVDTVFDDTGRVIDLKDHRTIFHLKHRQGRKEPFNPNLNPNHSTVKDTYQALAKLCRITSCFPVA
;
A
#
# COMPACT_ATOMS: atom_id res chain seq x y z
N MET A 1 -24.02 26.95 7.55
CA MET A 1 -23.78 26.46 8.92
C MET A 1 -22.32 26.63 9.21
N SER A 2 -21.92 27.46 10.18
CA SER A 2 -20.50 27.58 10.52
C SER A 2 -20.04 26.24 11.13
N SER A 3 -18.99 25.66 10.56
CA SER A 3 -18.36 24.48 11.15
C SER A 3 -17.72 24.91 12.46
N GLN A 4 -18.37 24.64 13.59
CA GLN A 4 -17.71 24.77 14.88
C GLN A 4 -16.54 23.78 14.89
N ASN A 5 -15.32 24.30 14.86
CA ASN A 5 -14.10 23.49 14.97
C ASN A 5 -13.96 23.05 16.42
N PHE A 6 -14.43 21.84 16.73
CA PHE A 6 -14.20 21.21 18.01
C PHE A 6 -12.74 20.76 18.11
N ARG A 7 -12.07 21.15 19.21
CA ARG A 7 -10.72 20.65 19.52
C ARG A 7 -10.77 19.12 19.68
N LYS A 8 -9.72 18.42 19.24
CA LYS A 8 -9.57 16.98 19.49
C LYS A 8 -9.65 16.71 21.00
N PRO A 9 -10.60 15.90 21.48
CA PRO A 9 -10.68 15.53 22.89
C PRO A 9 -9.54 14.59 23.25
N GLU A 10 -9.27 14.46 24.54
CA GLU A 10 -8.42 13.39 25.07
C GLU A 10 -9.27 12.12 25.17
N PHE A 11 -8.93 11.11 24.37
CA PHE A 11 -9.65 9.83 24.35
C PHE A 11 -9.13 8.92 25.46
N SER A 12 -10.02 8.19 26.14
CA SER A 12 -9.61 7.25 27.19
C SER A 12 -8.98 5.96 26.66
N ARG A 13 -9.12 5.69 25.36
CA ARG A 13 -8.66 4.45 24.70
C ARG A 13 -8.00 4.72 23.36
N GLU A 14 -7.06 3.86 23.00
CA GLU A 14 -6.53 3.73 21.64
C GLU A 14 -7.06 2.42 21.03
N LEU A 15 -7.71 2.51 19.87
CA LEU A 15 -8.17 1.36 19.09
C LEU A 15 -7.21 1.11 17.93
N ARG A 16 -6.44 0.02 18.02
CA ARG A 16 -5.46 -0.37 16.99
C ARG A 16 -6.07 -1.43 16.09
N LEU A 17 -6.05 -1.18 14.79
CA LEU A 17 -6.66 -2.04 13.78
C LEU A 17 -5.60 -2.68 12.89
N GLY A 18 -5.69 -4.01 12.78
CA GLY A 18 -5.02 -4.80 11.76
C GLY A 18 -5.93 -5.02 10.56
N LEU A 19 -5.48 -4.61 9.38
CA LEU A 19 -6.24 -4.72 8.13
C LEU A 19 -5.67 -5.82 7.24
N VAL A 20 -6.54 -6.72 6.79
CA VAL A 20 -6.24 -7.68 5.71
C VAL A 20 -7.01 -7.26 4.48
N VAL A 21 -6.30 -6.75 3.47
CA VAL A 21 -6.87 -6.33 2.20
C VAL A 21 -6.70 -7.47 1.20
N TYR A 22 -7.76 -8.23 0.99
CA TYR A 22 -7.77 -9.38 0.10
C TYR A 22 -7.48 -9.00 -1.36
N GLY A 23 -7.00 -9.96 -2.15
CA GLY A 23 -6.77 -9.78 -3.58
C GLY A 23 -8.05 -9.88 -4.43
N GLY A 24 -7.93 -9.56 -5.72
CA GLY A 24 -9.01 -9.67 -6.70
C GLY A 24 -9.14 -8.42 -7.58
N VAL A 25 -8.98 -8.58 -8.89
CA VAL A 25 -9.01 -7.45 -9.84
C VAL A 25 -10.37 -6.76 -9.86
N SER A 26 -11.47 -7.53 -9.79
CA SER A 26 -12.84 -7.01 -9.79
C SER A 26 -13.18 -6.14 -8.57
N LEU A 27 -12.43 -6.29 -7.46
CA LEU A 27 -12.66 -5.56 -6.21
C LEU A 27 -11.63 -4.45 -5.97
N ALA A 28 -10.68 -4.23 -6.89
CA ALA A 28 -9.55 -3.33 -6.63
C ALA A 28 -9.97 -1.88 -6.29
N ILE A 29 -11.02 -1.39 -6.96
CA ILE A 29 -11.61 -0.07 -6.71
C ILE A 29 -12.36 -0.05 -5.36
N TYR A 30 -13.06 -1.14 -5.03
CA TYR A 30 -13.75 -1.29 -3.74
C TYR A 30 -12.75 -1.28 -2.59
N MET A 31 -11.66 -2.05 -2.69
CA MET A 31 -10.57 -2.05 -1.70
C MET A 31 -9.96 -0.66 -1.52
N ASN A 32 -9.78 0.08 -2.60
CA ASN A 32 -9.29 1.45 -2.53
C ASN A 32 -10.26 2.34 -1.73
N GLY A 33 -11.57 2.22 -1.95
CA GLY A 33 -12.59 2.88 -1.14
C GLY A 33 -12.50 2.50 0.34
N VAL A 34 -12.35 1.20 0.65
CA VAL A 34 -12.19 0.73 2.03
C VAL A 34 -10.93 1.33 2.68
N CYS A 35 -9.80 1.33 1.98
CA CYS A 35 -8.57 1.96 2.49
C CYS A 35 -8.72 3.47 2.70
N ARG A 36 -9.48 4.17 1.84
CA ARG A 36 -9.80 5.59 2.03
C ARG A 36 -10.61 5.82 3.31
N GLU A 37 -11.57 4.95 3.58
CA GLU A 37 -12.39 5.04 4.80
C GLU A 37 -11.56 4.80 6.06
N PHE A 38 -10.63 3.84 6.04
CA PHE A 38 -9.69 3.67 7.16
C PHE A 38 -8.69 4.83 7.29
N TYR A 39 -8.22 5.40 6.19
CA TYR A 39 -7.44 6.64 6.21
C TYR A 39 -8.24 7.77 6.88
N ASN A 40 -9.49 7.98 6.47
CA ASN A 40 -10.40 8.96 7.07
C ASN A 40 -10.66 8.68 8.56
N ALA A 41 -10.74 7.40 8.96
CA ALA A 41 -10.88 6.99 10.35
C ALA A 41 -9.66 7.40 11.20
N VAL A 42 -8.44 7.14 10.72
CA VAL A 42 -7.20 7.58 11.40
C VAL A 42 -7.12 9.10 11.47
N ARG A 43 -7.44 9.80 10.37
CA ARG A 43 -7.48 11.28 10.32
C ARG A 43 -8.58 11.89 11.17
N GLY A 44 -9.59 11.12 11.58
CA GLY A 44 -10.78 11.66 12.23
C GLY A 44 -11.49 12.69 11.33
N ARG A 45 -11.72 12.33 10.06
CA ARG A 45 -12.37 13.19 9.07
C ARG A 45 -13.86 12.83 8.95
N GLY A 46 -14.73 13.84 8.84
CA GLY A 46 -16.17 13.63 8.65
C GLY A 46 -16.83 12.81 9.77
N ILE A 47 -17.59 11.78 9.41
CA ILE A 47 -18.34 10.92 10.35
C ILE A 47 -17.42 10.24 11.38
N TYR A 48 -16.15 10.03 11.05
CA TYR A 48 -15.22 9.38 11.96
C TYR A 48 -14.90 10.18 13.21
N LYS A 49 -15.10 11.51 13.23
CA LYS A 49 -15.05 12.28 14.49
C LYS A 49 -16.14 11.83 15.44
N LEU A 50 -17.36 11.68 14.92
CA LEU A 50 -18.49 11.21 15.71
C LEU A 50 -18.25 9.78 16.19
N VAL A 51 -17.73 8.89 15.33
CA VAL A 51 -17.37 7.53 15.73
C VAL A 51 -16.36 7.56 16.88
N LYS A 52 -15.24 8.27 16.73
CA LYS A 52 -14.22 8.40 17.79
C LYS A 52 -14.80 8.93 19.10
N ALA A 53 -15.67 9.95 19.03
CA ALA A 53 -16.34 10.53 20.20
C ALA A 53 -17.28 9.54 20.89
N LEU A 54 -18.16 8.87 20.12
CA LEU A 54 -19.15 7.93 20.65
C LEU A 54 -18.49 6.68 21.24
N THR A 55 -17.37 6.24 20.65
CA THR A 55 -16.61 5.11 21.17
C THR A 55 -15.59 5.52 22.21
N ASP A 56 -15.38 6.81 22.47
CA ASP A 56 -14.28 7.32 23.29
C ASP A 56 -12.96 6.59 22.98
N SER A 57 -12.55 6.62 21.71
CA SER A 57 -11.38 5.88 21.20
C SER A 57 -10.66 6.62 20.08
N ASP A 58 -9.34 6.71 20.17
CA ASP A 58 -8.49 7.18 19.07
C ASP A 58 -8.13 6.01 18.16
N ILE A 59 -8.49 6.09 16.88
CA ILE A 59 -8.41 4.95 15.95
C ILE A 59 -7.08 4.98 15.20
N VAL A 60 -6.29 3.91 15.27
CA VAL A 60 -5.02 3.76 14.59
C VAL A 60 -5.08 2.52 13.68
N VAL A 61 -4.43 2.60 12.52
CA VAL A 61 -4.16 1.45 11.65
C VAL A 61 -2.66 1.27 11.60
N ASP A 62 -2.15 0.23 12.26
CA ASP A 62 -0.72 -0.02 12.42
C ASP A 62 -0.27 -1.38 11.87
N ILE A 63 -1.21 -2.27 11.51
CA ILE A 63 -0.88 -3.53 10.83
C ILE A 63 -1.69 -3.60 9.54
N LEU A 64 -1.01 -3.83 8.42
CA LEU A 64 -1.62 -4.04 7.13
C LEU A 64 -1.07 -5.30 6.49
N SER A 65 -1.93 -6.09 5.87
CA SER A 65 -1.53 -7.20 5.02
C SER A 65 -2.33 -7.17 3.73
N GLY A 66 -1.70 -7.53 2.61
CA GLY A 66 -2.40 -7.62 1.34
C GLY A 66 -1.71 -8.46 0.29
N THR A 67 -2.52 -8.94 -0.65
CA THR A 67 -2.10 -9.72 -1.82
C THR A 67 -2.74 -9.16 -3.08
N SER A 68 -2.10 -9.31 -4.25
CA SER A 68 -2.61 -8.78 -5.51
C SER A 68 -2.95 -7.27 -5.41
N ALA A 69 -4.11 -6.85 -5.92
CA ALA A 69 -4.62 -5.48 -5.79
C ALA A 69 -4.77 -5.01 -4.32
N GLY A 70 -5.01 -5.93 -3.39
CA GLY A 70 -5.07 -5.62 -1.97
C GLY A 70 -3.70 -5.25 -1.40
N GLY A 71 -2.64 -5.93 -1.85
CA GLY A 71 -1.26 -5.57 -1.53
C GLY A 71 -0.89 -4.17 -2.01
N ILE A 72 -1.32 -3.79 -3.22
CA ILE A 72 -1.14 -2.43 -3.75
C ILE A 72 -1.85 -1.41 -2.85
N ASN A 73 -3.14 -1.61 -2.55
CA ASN A 73 -3.88 -0.70 -1.68
C ASN A 73 -3.30 -0.62 -0.26
N GLY A 74 -2.76 -1.72 0.26
CA GLY A 74 -2.00 -1.74 1.51
C GLY A 74 -0.77 -0.84 1.47
N VAL A 75 0.06 -0.95 0.41
CA VAL A 75 1.22 -0.06 0.21
C VAL A 75 0.80 1.41 0.10
N LEU A 76 -0.25 1.70 -0.68
CA LEU A 76 -0.76 3.07 -0.84
C LEU A 76 -1.25 3.66 0.49
N LEU A 77 -1.95 2.86 1.31
CA LEU A 77 -2.48 3.30 2.59
C LEU A 77 -1.36 3.53 3.59
N SER A 78 -0.41 2.60 3.68
CA SER A 78 0.80 2.77 4.51
C SER A 78 1.56 4.03 4.10
N TYR A 79 1.79 4.24 2.80
CA TYR A 79 2.50 5.41 2.30
C TYR A 79 1.78 6.72 2.66
N ALA A 80 0.46 6.80 2.48
CA ALA A 80 -0.32 7.98 2.83
C ALA A 80 -0.28 8.27 4.33
N LEU A 81 -0.46 7.25 5.16
CA LEU A 81 -0.47 7.37 6.62
C LEU A 81 0.89 7.81 7.16
N THR A 82 1.99 7.19 6.72
CA THR A 82 3.34 7.46 7.27
C THR A 82 3.97 8.75 6.76
N ASN A 83 3.48 9.30 5.64
CA ASN A 83 4.00 10.55 5.07
C ASN A 83 3.06 11.75 5.30
N SER A 84 1.98 11.55 6.06
CA SER A 84 1.09 12.61 6.52
C SER A 84 1.40 12.97 7.97
N SER A 85 1.25 14.25 8.31
CA SER A 85 1.43 14.81 9.64
C SER A 85 0.17 15.52 10.11
N GLN A 86 0.22 16.17 11.27
CA GLN A 86 -0.88 17.01 11.73
C GLN A 86 -1.10 18.22 10.82
N ASP A 87 -0.05 18.73 10.17
CA ASP A 87 -0.09 19.97 9.39
C ASP A 87 -0.17 19.76 7.88
N GLU A 88 0.34 18.64 7.38
CA GLU A 88 0.38 18.32 5.95
C GLU A 88 -0.09 16.90 5.69
N VAL A 89 -0.82 16.70 4.60
CA VAL A 89 -1.39 15.39 4.23
C VAL A 89 -1.08 15.01 2.80
N ILE A 90 -0.77 13.73 2.60
CA ILE A 90 -0.94 13.06 1.32
C ILE A 90 -2.36 12.53 1.30
N ASP A 91 -3.27 13.23 0.60
CA ASP A 91 -4.66 12.80 0.54
C ASP A 91 -4.79 11.48 -0.23
N PHE A 92 -5.22 10.44 0.47
CA PHE A 92 -5.37 9.09 -0.07
C PHE A 92 -6.31 9.06 -1.30
N GLU A 93 -7.28 9.98 -1.39
CA GLU A 93 -8.18 10.09 -2.54
C GLU A 93 -7.44 10.18 -3.89
N ASN A 94 -6.25 10.79 -3.91
CA ASN A 94 -5.46 10.94 -5.12
C ASN A 94 -5.07 9.57 -5.72
N PHE A 95 -4.88 8.54 -4.90
CA PHE A 95 -4.51 7.21 -5.36
C PHE A 95 -5.64 6.46 -6.08
N ALA A 96 -6.89 6.91 -5.96
CA ALA A 96 -7.99 6.32 -6.71
C ALA A 96 -7.83 6.49 -8.24
N GLN A 97 -7.04 7.47 -8.69
CA GLN A 97 -6.73 7.67 -10.11
C GLN A 97 -5.93 6.52 -10.72
N ILE A 98 -5.07 5.84 -9.95
CA ILE A 98 -4.34 4.66 -10.43
C ILE A 98 -5.34 3.63 -10.97
N TRP A 99 -6.38 3.33 -10.19
CA TRP A 99 -7.39 2.35 -10.56
C TRP A 99 -8.29 2.83 -11.70
N ARG A 100 -8.71 4.11 -11.67
CA ARG A 100 -9.60 4.68 -12.69
C ARG A 100 -8.94 4.82 -14.06
N GLU A 101 -7.68 5.21 -14.10
CA GLU A 101 -7.01 5.60 -15.36
C GLU A 101 -6.04 4.55 -15.87
N ASN A 102 -5.37 3.82 -14.96
CA ASN A 102 -4.31 2.86 -15.28
C ASN A 102 -4.72 1.39 -15.05
N GLY A 103 -5.87 1.14 -14.42
CA GLY A 103 -6.45 -0.20 -14.29
C GLY A 103 -7.14 -0.73 -15.56
N ASN A 104 -7.11 0.02 -16.67
CA ASN A 104 -7.74 -0.38 -17.92
C ASN A 104 -6.92 -1.49 -18.59
N ILE A 105 -7.52 -2.68 -18.74
CA ILE A 105 -6.85 -3.84 -19.34
C ILE A 105 -6.25 -3.56 -20.72
N ARG A 106 -6.88 -2.71 -21.54
CA ARG A 106 -6.35 -2.36 -22.87
C ARG A 106 -5.07 -1.53 -22.80
N LYS A 107 -4.93 -0.69 -21.78
CA LYS A 107 -3.71 0.08 -21.54
C LYS A 107 -2.61 -0.76 -20.90
N LEU A 108 -3.01 -1.76 -20.12
CA LEU A 108 -2.09 -2.72 -19.51
C LEU A 108 -1.49 -3.70 -20.51
N MET A 109 -2.07 -3.90 -21.69
CA MET A 109 -1.50 -4.81 -22.68
C MET A 109 -0.28 -4.21 -23.37
N HIS A 110 0.72 -5.04 -23.68
CA HIS A 110 1.79 -4.66 -24.59
C HIS A 110 1.20 -4.27 -25.97
N GLN A 111 1.75 -3.22 -26.58
CA GLN A 111 1.40 -2.88 -27.95
C GLN A 111 2.05 -3.88 -28.92
N PRO A 112 1.32 -4.36 -29.94
CA PRO A 112 1.91 -5.23 -30.95
C PRO A 112 3.05 -4.49 -31.66
N SER A 113 4.27 -5.01 -31.57
CA SER A 113 5.42 -4.43 -32.27
C SER A 113 6.05 -5.49 -33.18
N LEU A 114 6.24 -5.12 -34.45
CA LEU A 114 6.89 -5.96 -35.46
C LEU A 114 8.43 -5.99 -35.30
N SER A 115 8.99 -5.10 -34.47
CA SER A 115 10.43 -4.90 -34.27
C SER A 115 10.93 -5.26 -32.88
N GLN A 116 10.04 -5.53 -31.91
CA GLN A 116 10.45 -6.01 -30.59
C GLN A 116 10.81 -7.51 -30.66
N GLY A 117 12.08 -7.81 -30.39
CA GLY A 117 12.57 -9.18 -30.28
C GLY A 117 11.89 -9.93 -29.13
N LYS A 118 11.96 -11.27 -29.19
CA LYS A 118 11.34 -12.29 -28.31
C LYS A 118 11.43 -12.11 -26.78
N ASN A 119 12.07 -11.07 -26.25
CA ASN A 119 12.40 -10.94 -24.83
C ASN A 119 11.45 -10.04 -24.01
N ASP A 120 10.48 -9.36 -24.63
CA ASP A 120 9.42 -8.61 -23.92
C ASP A 120 8.12 -9.44 -23.78
N GLY A 121 8.16 -10.75 -24.08
CA GLY A 121 6.98 -11.57 -24.40
C GLY A 121 6.59 -12.69 -23.42
N GLU A 122 7.06 -12.67 -22.17
CA GLU A 122 6.63 -13.68 -21.17
C GLU A 122 5.25 -13.38 -20.55
N SER A 123 4.73 -12.17 -20.78
CA SER A 123 3.52 -11.65 -20.19
C SER A 123 2.64 -10.93 -21.22
N ILE A 124 1.31 -11.05 -21.05
CA ILE A 124 0.35 -10.27 -21.85
C ILE A 124 0.25 -8.83 -21.32
N LEU A 125 0.49 -8.63 -20.03
CA LEU A 125 0.29 -7.35 -19.34
C LEU A 125 1.64 -6.68 -19.03
N ASP A 126 1.80 -5.44 -19.48
CA ASP A 126 2.95 -4.59 -19.21
C ASP A 126 2.96 -4.09 -17.76
N GLY A 127 3.28 -4.98 -16.83
CA GLY A 127 3.45 -4.64 -15.43
C GLY A 127 4.70 -3.78 -15.19
N LYS A 128 5.78 -4.00 -15.95
CA LYS A 128 7.10 -3.38 -15.73
C LYS A 128 7.23 -1.99 -16.34
N GLY A 129 6.91 -1.84 -17.62
CA GLY A 129 7.06 -0.61 -18.39
C GLY A 129 5.89 0.34 -18.26
N TYR A 130 4.68 -0.16 -17.99
CA TYR A 130 3.49 0.67 -17.84
C TYR A 130 3.04 0.81 -16.38
N TYR A 131 2.64 -0.29 -15.72
CA TYR A 131 1.94 -0.17 -14.44
C TYR A 131 2.85 0.22 -13.27
N GLN A 132 4.07 -0.31 -13.20
CA GLN A 132 5.07 0.09 -12.21
C GLN A 132 5.41 1.58 -12.32
N ASP A 133 5.58 2.10 -13.53
CA ASP A 133 5.87 3.52 -13.76
C ASP A 133 4.69 4.41 -13.37
N ALA A 134 3.45 3.98 -13.64
CA ALA A 134 2.25 4.68 -13.18
C ALA A 134 2.18 4.74 -11.64
N LEU A 135 2.51 3.64 -10.95
CA LEU A 135 2.56 3.58 -9.49
C LEU A 135 3.66 4.47 -8.91
N ALA A 136 4.87 4.45 -9.48
CA ALA A 136 5.97 5.30 -9.04
C ALA A 136 5.62 6.79 -9.17
N LYS A 137 5.02 7.19 -10.30
CA LYS A 137 4.52 8.55 -10.53
C LYS A 137 3.44 8.93 -9.51
N ALA A 138 2.57 8.01 -9.14
CA ALA A 138 1.53 8.29 -8.14
C ALA A 138 2.12 8.57 -6.75
N PHE A 139 3.15 7.83 -6.31
CA PHE A 139 3.85 8.12 -5.05
C PHE A 139 4.54 9.49 -5.08
N GLU A 140 5.23 9.80 -6.18
CA GLU A 140 5.88 11.09 -6.42
C GLU A 140 4.87 12.24 -6.41
N GLN A 141 3.78 12.12 -7.16
CA GLN A 141 2.70 13.11 -7.17
C GLN A 141 2.04 13.27 -5.81
N GLY A 142 1.90 12.18 -5.03
CA GLY A 142 1.42 12.26 -3.65
C GLY A 142 2.28 13.16 -2.78
N GLN A 143 3.60 13.12 -2.97
CA GLN A 143 4.54 13.97 -2.24
C GLN A 143 4.51 15.43 -2.75
N ILE A 144 4.51 15.62 -4.08
CA ILE A 144 4.46 16.96 -4.70
C ILE A 144 3.16 17.68 -4.36
N ASN A 145 2.04 16.96 -4.35
CA ASN A 145 0.71 17.49 -4.11
C ASN A 145 0.31 17.42 -2.64
N LYS A 146 1.27 17.40 -1.70
CA LYS A 146 0.97 17.53 -0.28
C LYS A 146 0.15 18.80 -0.05
N LYS A 147 -0.93 18.66 0.72
CA LYS A 147 -1.83 19.76 1.06
C LYS A 147 -1.73 20.05 2.54
N LYS A 148 -2.05 21.29 2.92
CA LYS A 148 -2.27 21.63 4.33
C LYS A 148 -3.43 20.78 4.86
N ALA A 149 -3.23 20.14 6.01
CA ALA A 149 -4.24 19.35 6.66
C ALA A 149 -5.46 20.23 7.02
N PRO A 150 -6.70 19.72 6.81
CA PRO A 150 -7.89 20.40 7.31
C PRO A 150 -7.81 20.63 8.82
N SER A 151 -8.09 21.86 9.26
CA SER A 151 -7.94 22.27 10.66
C SER A 151 -8.96 21.63 11.61
N ASP A 152 -9.98 20.97 11.06
CA ASP A 152 -11.05 20.35 11.80
C ASP A 152 -10.76 18.87 12.12
N GLU A 153 -9.72 18.24 11.55
CA GLU A 153 -9.41 16.82 11.74
C GLU A 153 -8.98 16.45 13.17
N TRP A 154 -9.42 15.28 13.64
CA TRP A 154 -8.96 14.67 14.89
C TRP A 154 -7.98 13.53 14.59
N VAL A 155 -6.82 13.89 14.04
CA VAL A 155 -5.80 12.92 13.61
C VAL A 155 -5.26 12.11 14.79
N SER A 156 -5.17 10.78 14.64
CA SER A 156 -4.46 9.90 15.57
C SER A 156 -2.97 9.95 15.33
N SER A 157 -2.18 10.05 16.40
CA SER A 157 -0.72 9.90 16.33
C SER A 157 -0.34 8.43 16.39
N PHE A 158 0.60 7.99 15.55
CA PHE A 158 1.21 6.67 15.65
C PHE A 158 2.65 6.75 15.13
N ASN A 159 3.54 5.94 15.70
CA ASN A 159 4.97 5.97 15.38
C ASN A 159 5.44 4.68 14.69
N GLU A 160 4.55 3.68 14.61
CA GLU A 160 4.88 2.35 14.13
C GLU A 160 3.79 1.84 13.19
N LEU A 161 4.22 1.23 12.09
CA LEU A 161 3.34 0.53 11.15
C LEU A 161 4.07 -0.67 10.56
N ASP A 162 3.38 -1.80 10.45
CA ASP A 162 3.88 -3.05 9.86
C ASP A 162 3.02 -3.40 8.65
N LEU A 163 3.66 -3.46 7.47
CA LEU A 163 3.02 -3.85 6.22
C LEU A 163 3.58 -5.19 5.74
N PHE A 164 2.69 -6.16 5.51
CA PHE A 164 2.97 -7.47 4.95
C PHE A 164 2.41 -7.57 3.54
N VAL A 165 3.29 -7.65 2.54
CA VAL A 165 2.91 -7.78 1.13
C VAL A 165 3.35 -9.14 0.62
N THR A 166 2.43 -9.91 0.06
CA THR A 166 2.75 -11.22 -0.51
C THR A 166 3.42 -11.07 -1.88
N GLY A 167 4.29 -12.01 -2.23
CA GLY A 167 4.79 -12.21 -3.58
C GLY A 167 4.92 -13.69 -3.90
N THR A 168 5.11 -13.99 -5.19
CA THR A 168 5.32 -15.35 -5.68
C THR A 168 6.76 -15.47 -6.17
N ASP A 169 7.56 -16.35 -5.55
CA ASP A 169 8.89 -16.71 -6.05
C ASP A 169 8.74 -17.72 -7.18
N VAL A 170 9.09 -17.34 -8.40
CA VAL A 170 8.97 -18.21 -9.59
C VAL A 170 9.88 -19.43 -9.48
N ILE A 171 11.05 -19.29 -8.84
CA ILE A 171 11.99 -20.40 -8.67
C ILE A 171 11.48 -21.35 -7.61
N GLY A 172 10.92 -20.80 -6.52
CA GLY A 172 10.45 -21.54 -5.35
C GLY A 172 11.60 -22.08 -4.49
N ARG A 173 11.32 -22.30 -3.21
CA ARG A 173 12.24 -22.92 -2.25
C ARG A 173 11.87 -24.37 -2.07
N VAL A 174 12.87 -25.25 -2.04
CA VAL A 174 12.66 -26.69 -1.80
C VAL A 174 13.03 -26.98 -0.35
N ASP A 175 12.04 -27.43 0.41
CA ASP A 175 12.20 -27.91 1.78
C ASP A 175 11.96 -29.43 1.78
N THR A 176 12.85 -30.17 2.44
CA THR A 176 12.74 -31.62 2.54
C THR A 176 12.14 -31.99 3.90
N VAL A 177 11.04 -32.74 3.89
CA VAL A 177 10.38 -33.27 5.10
C VAL A 177 10.32 -34.80 5.07
N PHE A 178 10.12 -35.42 6.23
CA PHE A 178 9.97 -36.86 6.36
C PHE A 178 8.54 -37.20 6.77
N ASP A 179 7.94 -38.19 6.12
CA ASP A 179 6.66 -38.74 6.58
C ASP A 179 6.84 -39.67 7.79
N ASP A 180 5.71 -40.13 8.35
CA ASP A 180 5.70 -41.04 9.52
C ASP A 180 6.34 -42.41 9.24
N THR A 181 6.64 -42.72 7.98
CA THR A 181 7.35 -43.94 7.55
C THR A 181 8.84 -43.70 7.26
N GLY A 182 9.33 -42.46 7.47
CA GLY A 182 10.70 -42.06 7.21
C GLY A 182 11.02 -41.81 5.73
N ARG A 183 10.00 -41.69 4.86
CA ARG A 183 10.22 -41.36 3.45
C ARG A 183 10.43 -39.87 3.26
N VAL A 184 11.35 -39.55 2.38
CA VAL A 184 11.70 -38.20 1.99
C VAL A 184 10.62 -37.63 1.06
N ILE A 185 10.10 -36.45 1.40
CA ILE A 185 9.17 -35.67 0.58
C ILE A 185 9.78 -34.29 0.37
N ASP A 186 10.08 -33.95 -0.89
CA ASP A 186 10.50 -32.61 -1.26
C ASP A 186 9.27 -31.74 -1.53
N LEU A 187 9.12 -30.69 -0.72
CA LEU A 187 8.05 -29.70 -0.86
C LEU A 187 8.62 -28.43 -1.49
N LYS A 188 8.00 -28.00 -2.58
CA LYS A 188 8.37 -26.75 -3.26
C LYS A 188 7.42 -25.62 -2.86
N ASP A 189 7.90 -24.66 -2.07
CA ASP A 189 7.14 -23.49 -1.62
C ASP A 189 7.49 -22.26 -2.47
N HIS A 190 6.47 -21.64 -3.05
CA HIS A 190 6.58 -20.43 -3.87
C HIS A 190 6.17 -19.15 -3.10
N ARG A 191 5.71 -19.29 -1.85
CA ARG A 191 5.22 -18.16 -1.05
C ARG A 191 6.37 -17.28 -0.59
N THR A 192 6.23 -15.97 -0.83
CA THR A 192 7.14 -14.95 -0.31
C THR A 192 6.33 -13.86 0.39
N ILE A 193 6.87 -13.30 1.47
CA ILE A 193 6.29 -12.17 2.18
C ILE A 193 7.35 -11.08 2.34
N PHE A 194 7.03 -9.88 1.90
CA PHE A 194 7.79 -8.67 2.15
C PHE A 194 7.22 -7.97 3.38
N HIS A 195 8.09 -7.72 4.37
CA HIS A 195 7.72 -7.08 5.63
C HIS A 195 8.36 -5.69 5.75
N LEU A 196 7.56 -4.65 5.54
CA LEU A 196 7.98 -3.27 5.70
C LEU A 196 7.63 -2.80 7.11
N LYS A 197 8.66 -2.62 7.93
CA LYS A 197 8.57 -2.08 9.30
C LYS A 197 8.83 -0.58 9.26
N HIS A 198 7.79 0.23 9.41
CA HIS A 198 7.90 1.65 9.65
C HIS A 198 8.02 1.91 11.15
N ARG A 199 9.02 2.69 11.54
CA ARG A 199 9.37 3.10 12.90
C ARG A 199 9.91 4.52 12.81
N GLN A 200 9.10 5.50 13.19
CA GLN A 200 9.41 6.91 13.04
C GLN A 200 10.78 7.25 13.66
N GLY A 201 11.61 7.99 12.93
CA GLY A 201 12.98 8.37 13.36
C GLY A 201 14.02 7.25 13.39
N ARG A 202 13.66 6.00 13.07
CA ARG A 202 14.60 4.85 13.07
C ARG A 202 14.61 4.10 11.74
N LYS A 203 13.45 3.68 11.23
CA LYS A 203 13.32 2.94 9.99
C LYS A 203 12.05 3.40 9.27
N GLU A 204 12.20 4.18 8.21
CA GLU A 204 11.07 4.80 7.52
C GLU A 204 11.05 4.39 6.04
N PRO A 205 10.68 3.15 5.71
CA PRO A 205 10.80 2.60 4.35
C PRO A 205 9.88 3.29 3.32
N PHE A 206 8.94 4.11 3.80
CA PHE A 206 8.02 4.87 2.98
C PHE A 206 8.43 6.34 2.81
N ASN A 207 9.45 6.81 3.54
CA ASN A 207 9.87 8.21 3.51
C ASN A 207 10.86 8.43 2.36
N PRO A 208 10.48 9.18 1.30
CA PRO A 208 11.36 9.40 0.15
C PRO A 208 12.59 10.26 0.47
N ASN A 209 12.52 11.08 1.52
CA ASN A 209 13.61 11.97 1.90
C ASN A 209 14.63 11.28 2.82
N LEU A 210 14.32 10.09 3.33
CA LEU A 210 15.28 9.27 4.05
C LEU A 210 16.26 8.70 3.03
N ASN A 211 17.56 8.92 3.24
CA ASN A 211 18.61 8.44 2.34
C ASN A 211 19.45 7.32 3.01
N PRO A 212 18.90 6.11 3.16
CA PRO A 212 19.70 4.96 3.57
C PRO A 212 20.65 4.57 2.42
N ASN A 213 21.95 4.55 2.69
CA ASN A 213 22.97 4.01 1.78
C ASN A 213 23.06 4.68 0.39
N HIS A 214 22.97 6.02 0.33
CA HIS A 214 23.06 6.81 -0.92
C HIS A 214 21.91 6.61 -1.92
N SER A 215 20.77 6.07 -1.49
CA SER A 215 19.55 6.01 -2.32
C SER A 215 19.01 7.41 -2.63
N THR A 216 18.53 7.60 -3.84
CA THR A 216 17.82 8.81 -4.25
C THR A 216 16.34 8.76 -3.85
N VAL A 217 15.68 9.92 -3.81
CA VAL A 217 14.21 10.04 -3.61
C VAL A 217 13.43 9.12 -4.58
N LYS A 218 13.90 9.04 -5.82
CA LYS A 218 13.27 8.24 -6.87
C LYS A 218 13.38 6.74 -6.61
N ASP A 219 14.44 6.30 -5.94
CA ASP A 219 14.64 4.88 -5.61
C ASP A 219 13.58 4.37 -4.64
N THR A 220 13.16 5.20 -3.68
CA THR A 220 12.05 4.86 -2.78
C THR A 220 10.75 4.65 -3.55
N TYR A 221 10.39 5.55 -4.46
CA TYR A 221 9.18 5.39 -5.29
C TYR A 221 9.24 4.15 -6.18
N GLN A 222 10.40 3.89 -6.78
CA GLN A 222 10.60 2.71 -7.62
C GLN A 222 10.58 1.41 -6.81
N ALA A 223 11.12 1.40 -5.58
CA ALA A 223 11.06 0.24 -4.70
C ALA A 223 9.62 -0.09 -4.28
N LEU A 224 8.84 0.92 -3.88
CA LEU A 224 7.42 0.73 -3.52
C LEU A 224 6.58 0.30 -4.73
N ALA A 225 6.83 0.89 -5.91
CA ALA A 225 6.15 0.50 -7.14
C ALA A 225 6.50 -0.92 -7.58
N LYS A 226 7.78 -1.32 -7.44
CA LYS A 226 8.22 -2.69 -7.71
C LYS A 226 7.59 -3.68 -6.75
N LEU A 227 7.45 -3.33 -5.47
CA LEU A 227 6.73 -4.14 -4.49
C LEU A 227 5.25 -4.30 -4.87
N CYS A 228 4.60 -3.22 -5.29
CA CYS A 228 3.24 -3.24 -5.83
C CYS A 228 3.12 -4.16 -7.05
N ARG A 229 4.09 -4.12 -7.97
CA ARG A 229 4.15 -5.02 -9.12
C ARG A 229 4.25 -6.48 -8.66
N ILE A 230 5.21 -6.79 -7.78
CA ILE A 230 5.45 -8.14 -7.25
C ILE A 230 4.17 -8.77 -6.67
N THR A 231 3.41 -8.02 -5.86
CA THR A 231 2.16 -8.54 -5.29
C THR A 231 1.07 -8.72 -6.34
N SER A 232 1.05 -7.89 -7.38
CA SER A 232 0.05 -7.93 -8.46
C SER A 232 0.33 -8.95 -9.56
N CYS A 233 1.51 -9.55 -9.60
CA CYS A 233 1.87 -10.59 -10.56
C CYS A 233 1.11 -11.90 -10.25
N PHE A 234 0.08 -12.20 -11.04
CA PHE A 234 -0.27 -13.59 -11.33
C PHE A 234 0.72 -14.10 -12.40
N PRO A 235 1.02 -15.42 -12.51
CA PRO A 235 2.04 -15.99 -13.41
C PRO A 235 1.71 -15.92 -14.93
N VAL A 236 1.08 -14.82 -15.37
CA VAL A 236 0.81 -14.49 -16.78
C VAL A 236 0.97 -12.96 -17.02
N ALA A 237 1.59 -12.25 -16.06
CA ALA A 237 1.86 -10.81 -16.05
C ALA A 237 3.35 -10.51 -15.92
#